data_AF-A0A382EWH2-F1
#
_entry.id   AF-A0A382EWH2-F1
#
_cell.length_a   1.000
_cell.length_b   1.000
_cell.length_c   1.000
_cell.angle_alpha   90.00
_cell.angle_beta   90.00
_cell.angle_gamma   90.00
#
_symmetry.space_group_name_H-M   'P 1'
#
loop_
_entity.id
_entity.type
_entity.pdbx_description
1 polymer ?
#
loop_
_entity_poly.entity_id
_entity_poly.type
_entity_poly.pdbx_seq_one_letter_code
_entity_poly.pdbx_strand_id
1 'polypeptide(L)' 'MHQPVLISGGGIVGAFLGLELASRNIPFQIIEKTPPKPSELDGIRTLTLNF' A
#
# COMPACT_ATOMS: atom_id res chain seq x y z
N MET A 1 1.50 -2.14 -20.31
CA MET A 1 0.92 -3.02 -19.28
C MET A 1 -0.44 -2.44 -18.89
N HIS A 2 -1.53 -3.21 -18.94
CA HIS A 2 -2.85 -2.73 -18.54
C HIS A 2 -3.01 -2.97 -17.04
N GLN A 3 -3.06 -1.90 -16.24
CA GLN A 3 -3.35 -1.94 -14.81
C GLN A 3 -4.77 -1.39 -14.62
N PRO A 4 -5.80 -2.25 -14.52
CA PRO A 4 -7.19 -1.82 -14.45
C PRO A 4 -7.55 -1.09 -13.14
N VAL A 5 -6.72 -1.20 -12.10
CA VAL A 5 -6.97 -0.60 -10.79
C VAL A 5 -5.89 0.39 -10.42
N LEU A 6 -6.31 1.62 -10.12
CA LEU A 6 -5.47 2.68 -9.58
C LEU A 6 -5.86 2.97 -8.13
N ILE A 7 -4.90 2.89 -7.21
CA ILE A 7 -5.07 3.22 -5.80
C ILE A 7 -4.35 4.55 -5.54
N SER A 8 -5.09 5.56 -5.09
CA SER A 8 -4.54 6.85 -4.66
C SER A 8 -4.32 6.84 -3.15
N GLY A 9 -3.06 6.85 -2.72
CA GLY A 9 -2.63 6.72 -1.33
C GLY A 9 -2.21 5.29 -0.96
N GLY A 10 -0.97 5.13 -0.52
CA GLY A 10 -0.34 3.87 -0.11
C GLY A 10 -0.18 3.71 1.40
N GLY A 11 -0.94 4.50 2.18
CA GLY A 11 -1.14 4.26 3.60
C GLY A 11 -1.81 2.90 3.87
N ILE A 12 -2.10 2.61 5.15
CA ILE A 12 -2.49 1.24 5.57
C ILE A 12 -3.63 0.61 4.76
N VAL A 13 -4.66 1.39 4.41
CA VAL A 13 -5.82 0.91 3.63
C VAL A 13 -5.43 0.64 2.17
N GLY A 14 -4.69 1.55 1.54
CA GLY A 14 -4.25 1.39 0.15
C GLY A 14 -3.27 0.23 -0.01
N ALA A 15 -2.38 0.05 0.96
CA ALA A 15 -1.47 -1.09 1.01
C ALA A 15 -2.22 -2.42 1.20
N PHE A 16 -3.20 -2.47 2.12
CA PHE A 16 -4.03 -3.66 2.33
C PHE A 16 -4.81 -4.04 1.06
N LEU A 17 -5.44 -3.07 0.39
CA LEU A 17 -6.12 -3.28 -0.89
C LEU A 17 -5.15 -3.82 -1.96
N GLY A 18 -3.93 -3.27 -2.03
CA GLY A 18 -2.90 -3.76 -2.93
C GLY A 18 -2.54 -5.23 -2.69
N LEU A 19 -2.42 -5.64 -1.42
CA LEU A 19 -2.17 -7.04 -1.06
C LEU A 19 -3.34 -7.96 -1.47
N GLU A 20 -4.58 -7.52 -1.28
CA GLU A 20 -5.77 -8.28 -1.69
C GLU A 20 -5.90 -8.38 -3.22
N LEU A 21 -5.52 -7.35 -3.97
CA LEU A 21 -5.49 -7.42 -5.44
C LEU A 21 -4.37 -8.35 -5.93
N ALA A 22 -3.19 -8.27 -5.30
CA ALA A 22 -2.06 -9.15 -5.59
C ALA A 22 -2.41 -10.63 -5.34
N SER A 23 -3.08 -10.95 -4.24
CA SER A 23 -3.47 -12.35 -3.90
C SER A 23 -4.45 -12.96 -4.92
N ARG A 24 -5.12 -12.13 -5.72
CA ARG A 24 -6.05 -12.53 -6.80
C ARG A 24 -5.46 -12.37 -8.20
N ASN A 25 -4.17 -12.06 -8.33
CA ASN A 25 -3.49 -11.78 -9.60
C ASN A 25 -4.13 -10.63 -10.40
N ILE A 26 -4.73 -9.65 -9.72
CA ILE A 26 -5.32 -8.49 -10.37
C ILE A 26 -4.24 -7.41 -10.50
N PRO A 27 -3.87 -6.95 -11.70
CA PRO A 27 -2.85 -5.91 -11.85
C PRO A 27 -3.35 -4.57 -11.31
N PHE A 28 -2.50 -3.86 -10.57
CA PHE A 28 -2.83 -2.56 -9.99
C PHE A 28 -1.60 -1.65 -9.91
N GLN A 29 -1.84 -0.37 -9.64
CA GLN A 29 -0.83 0.62 -9.33
C GLN A 29 -1.24 1.42 -8.09
N ILE A 30 -0.30 1.66 -7.18
CA ILE A 30 -0.46 2.62 -6.09
C ILE A 30 0.28 3.90 -6.47
N ILE A 31 -0.40 5.04 -6.38
CA ILE A 31 0.19 6.37 -6.49
C ILE A 31 0.18 7.01 -5.10
N GLU A 32 1.37 7.39 -4.64
CA GLU A 32 1.60 8.14 -3.41
C GLU A 32 2.00 9.57 -3.78
N LYS A 33 1.44 10.57 -3.07
CA LYS A 33 1.83 11.97 -3.28
C LYS A 33 3.28 12.20 -2.88
N THR A 34 3.74 11.48 -1.86
CA THR A 34 5.09 11.62 -1.31
C THR A 34 5.77 10.26 -1.37
N PRO A 35 6.95 10.16 -2.00
CA PRO A 35 7.67 8.91 -1.99
C PRO A 35 7.96 8.49 -0.54
N PRO A 36 7.87 7.19 -0.21
CA PRO A 36 8.24 6.72 1.12
C PRO A 36 9.67 7.16 1.40
N LYS A 37 9.84 7.88 2.50
CA LYS A 37 11.18 8.26 2.99
C LYS A 37 11.75 7.03 3.69
N PRO A 38 12.97 6.60 3.32
CA PRO A 38 13.67 5.58 4.07
C PRO A 38 13.70 5.96 5.55
N SER A 39 13.23 5.06 6.40
CA SER A 39 13.22 5.18 7.84
C SER A 39 14.03 4.03 8.42
N GLU A 40 14.77 4.28 9.50
CA GLU A 40 15.38 3.21 10.31
C GLU A 40 14.31 2.22 10.83
N LEU A 41 13.05 2.65 10.85
CA LEU A 41 11.89 1.86 11.26
C LEU A 41 11.13 1.24 10.08
N ASP A 42 11.63 1.28 8.85
CA ASP A 42 10.88 0.74 7.68
C ASP A 42 10.60 -0.77 7.79
N GLY A 43 11.36 -1.50 8.61
CA GLY A 43 11.10 -2.90 8.98
C GLY A 43 10.11 -3.08 10.14
N ILE A 44 9.74 -2.01 10.84
CA ILE A 44 8.84 -2.02 12.00
C ILE A 44 7.51 -1.38 11.59
N ARG A 45 6.53 -2.24 11.27
CA ARG A 45 5.13 -1.81 11.05
C ARG A 45 4.38 -1.89 12.38
N THR A 46 4.31 -0.79 13.13
CA THR A 46 3.53 -0.73 14.37
C THR A 46 2.07 -0.41 14.06
N LEU A 47 1.16 -1.33 14.40
CA LEU A 47 -0.29 -1.07 14.41
C LEU A 47 -0.72 -0.83 15.86
N THR A 48 -0.93 0.43 16.23
CA THR A 48 -1.52 0.78 17.53
C THR A 48 -3.04 0.74 17.40
N LEU A 49 -3.67 -0.25 18.03
CA LEU A 49 -5.13 -0.28 18.22
C LEU A 49 -5.43 0.40 19.56
N ASN A 50 -6.01 1.60 19.51
CA ASN A 50 -6.59 2.20 20.70
C ASN A 50 -7.96 1.54 20.92
N PHE A 51 -8.11 0.82 22.03
CA PHE A 51 -9.38 0.30 22.52
C PHE A 51 -10.06 1.32 23.43
#